data_AF-A0A1S8DEX8-F1
#
_entry.id   AF-A0A1S8DEX8-F1
#
_cell.length_a   1.000
_cell.length_b   1.000
_cell.length_c   1.000
_cell.angle_alpha   90.00
_cell.angle_beta   90.00
_cell.angle_gamma   90.00
#
_symmetry.space_group_name_H-M   'P 1'
#
loop_
_entity.id
_entity.type
_entity.pdbx_description
1 polymer ?
#
loop_
_entity_poly.entity_id
_entity_poly.type
_entity_poly.pdbx_seq_one_letter_code
_entity_poly.pdbx_strand_id
1 'polypeptide(L)'
;MRDIFELEKHTQIDRSQSYIRSYPHLISWFSERERLAGADVTCAAHMVYGWMPTILELHATDGFGVDDAAVLLNTARSEGRLNDQAITQLAGLVNRSVVGASKLLHFLCPDTFAIWDSRIYRFLYQKAPHQYRVNNVREYQGYLELLRNLHRDARFPAFHASINEKMGYPVSALRALEIVMFQHAVLSEVPADPGYV
;
A
#
# COMPACT_ATOMS: atom_id res chain seq x y z
N MET A 1 6.49 -17.05 6.76
CA MET A 1 5.74 -15.83 7.10
C MET A 1 4.99 -16.09 8.40
N ARG A 2 4.94 -15.13 9.32
CA ARG A 2 4.15 -15.28 10.56
C ARG A 2 2.65 -15.40 10.22
N ASP A 3 1.92 -16.20 10.98
CA ASP A 3 0.46 -16.34 10.80
C ASP A 3 -0.24 -15.03 11.19
N ILE A 4 -0.72 -14.30 10.18
CA ILE A 4 -1.36 -13.00 10.40
C ILE A 4 -2.68 -13.10 11.17
N PHE A 5 -3.37 -14.25 11.11
CA PHE A 5 -4.63 -14.44 11.81
C PHE A 5 -4.42 -14.58 13.31
N GLU A 6 -3.28 -15.13 13.72
CA GLU A 6 -2.88 -15.16 15.13
C GLU A 6 -2.28 -13.82 15.60
N LEU A 7 -1.57 -13.10 14.72
CA LEU A 7 -1.08 -11.75 15.03
C LEU A 7 -2.22 -10.76 15.25
N GLU A 8 -3.29 -10.88 14.45
CA GLU A 8 -4.47 -10.03 14.52
C GLU A 8 -5.05 -9.91 15.93
N LYS A 9 -5.13 -11.03 16.65
CA LYS A 9 -5.66 -11.10 18.02
C LYS A 9 -4.92 -10.18 18.99
N HIS A 10 -3.64 -9.92 18.73
CA HIS A 10 -2.76 -9.07 19.53
C HIS A 10 -2.53 -7.69 18.89
N THR A 11 -3.14 -7.41 17.73
CA THR A 11 -3.01 -6.12 17.06
C THR A 11 -3.83 -5.06 17.76
N GLN A 12 -3.16 -4.01 18.22
CA GLN A 12 -3.78 -2.79 18.72
C GLN A 12 -3.65 -1.69 17.66
N ILE A 13 -4.76 -1.01 17.37
CA ILE A 13 -4.81 0.08 16.40
C ILE A 13 -5.12 1.37 17.17
N ASP A 14 -4.14 2.27 17.23
CA ASP A 14 -4.34 3.60 17.79
C ASP A 14 -5.08 4.47 16.77
N ARG A 15 -6.38 4.68 17.03
CA ARG A 15 -7.27 5.49 16.18
C ARG A 15 -6.95 6.97 16.20
N SER A 16 -6.08 7.44 17.10
CA SER A 16 -5.67 8.85 17.14
C SER A 16 -4.64 9.20 16.06
N GLN A 17 -3.95 8.19 15.51
CA GLN A 17 -2.91 8.40 14.50
C GLN A 17 -3.47 9.04 13.23
N SER A 18 -2.74 10.01 12.70
CA SER A 18 -3.18 10.86 11.58
C SER A 18 -3.54 10.05 10.34
N TYR A 19 -2.78 9.01 10.00
CA TYR A 19 -3.05 8.16 8.85
C TYR A 19 -4.25 7.21 9.08
N ILE A 20 -4.56 6.84 10.32
CA ILE A 20 -5.80 6.09 10.61
C ILE A 20 -7.00 7.03 10.43
N ARG A 21 -6.95 8.24 11.00
CA ARG A 21 -8.04 9.21 10.90
C ARG A 21 -8.29 9.71 9.48
N SER A 22 -7.23 9.94 8.70
CA SER A 22 -7.36 10.49 7.34
C SER A 22 -7.77 9.44 6.31
N TYR A 23 -7.55 8.15 6.55
CA TYR A 23 -7.85 7.09 5.60
C TYR A 23 -9.28 7.14 5.01
N PRO A 24 -10.37 7.15 5.82
CA PRO A 24 -11.72 7.16 5.26
C PRO A 24 -12.01 8.43 4.45
N HIS A 25 -11.42 9.57 4.81
CA HIS A 25 -11.58 10.82 4.06
C HIS A 25 -10.89 10.77 2.69
N LEU A 26 -9.69 10.19 2.64
CA LEU A 26 -8.98 9.98 1.38
C LEU A 26 -9.77 9.02 0.49
N ILE A 27 -10.23 7.88 1.01
CA ILE A 27 -11.07 6.94 0.25
C ILE A 27 -12.32 7.64 -0.30
N SER A 28 -13.02 8.43 0.52
CA SER A 28 -14.20 9.20 0.08
C SER A 28 -13.87 10.09 -1.11
N TRP A 29 -12.81 10.89 -1.00
CA TRP A 29 -12.38 11.83 -2.04
C TRP A 29 -12.11 11.13 -3.39
N PHE A 30 -11.47 9.95 -3.35
CA PHE A 30 -11.22 9.17 -4.57
C PHE A 30 -12.51 8.55 -5.13
N SER A 31 -13.42 8.10 -4.26
CA SER A 31 -14.70 7.47 -4.66
C SER A 31 -15.69 8.45 -5.29
N GLU A 32 -15.64 9.72 -4.90
CA GLU A 32 -16.50 10.79 -5.44
C GLU A 32 -16.12 11.21 -6.88
N ARG A 33 -14.96 10.76 -7.37
CA ARG A 33 -14.50 11.04 -8.74
C ARG A 33 -14.89 9.91 -9.66
N GLU A 34 -15.73 10.18 -10.66
CA GLU A 34 -16.07 9.21 -11.71
C GLU A 34 -14.83 8.88 -12.57
N ARG A 35 -14.07 9.91 -12.96
CA ARG A 35 -12.87 9.79 -13.78
C ARG A 35 -11.79 10.76 -13.30
N LEU A 36 -10.55 10.33 -13.26
CA LEU A 36 -9.41 11.19 -12.96
C LEU A 36 -8.88 11.88 -14.21
N ALA A 37 -8.53 13.16 -14.09
CA ALA A 37 -7.68 13.90 -15.04
C ALA A 37 -6.26 14.12 -14.45
N GLY A 38 -5.31 14.62 -15.24
CA GLY A 38 -3.93 14.86 -14.76
C GLY A 38 -3.85 15.80 -13.55
N ALA A 39 -4.74 16.78 -13.45
CA ALA A 39 -4.85 17.63 -12.26
C ALA A 39 -5.24 16.83 -11.00
N ASP A 40 -6.19 15.89 -11.13
CA ASP A 40 -6.56 15.01 -10.03
C ASP A 40 -5.39 14.11 -9.63
N VAL A 41 -4.61 13.60 -10.59
CA VAL A 41 -3.41 12.78 -10.31
C VAL A 41 -2.40 13.56 -9.47
N THR A 42 -2.17 14.83 -9.82
CA THR A 42 -1.25 15.70 -9.08
C THR A 42 -1.73 15.90 -7.64
N CYS A 43 -3.01 16.26 -7.45
CA CYS A 43 -3.61 16.42 -6.13
C CYS A 43 -3.59 15.12 -5.32
N ALA A 44 -3.97 14.01 -5.96
CA ALA A 44 -4.00 12.67 -5.38
C ALA A 44 -2.62 12.25 -4.88
N ALA A 45 -1.58 12.44 -5.70
CA ALA A 45 -0.22 12.12 -5.32
C ALA A 45 0.22 12.95 -4.10
N HIS A 46 -0.08 14.25 -4.05
CA HIS A 46 0.24 15.08 -2.88
C HIS A 46 -0.51 14.66 -1.60
N MET A 47 -1.79 14.33 -1.69
CA MET A 47 -2.56 13.86 -0.53
C MET A 47 -1.99 12.56 0.04
N VAL A 48 -1.68 11.61 -0.85
CA VAL A 48 -1.10 10.32 -0.46
C VAL A 48 0.30 10.48 0.12
N TYR A 49 1.11 11.39 -0.43
CA TYR A 49 2.43 11.70 0.11
C TYR A 49 2.40 12.40 1.47
N GLY A 50 1.26 12.94 1.90
CA GLY A 50 1.07 13.37 3.28
C GLY A 50 1.28 12.26 4.32
N TRP A 51 1.29 10.99 3.90
CA TRP A 51 1.62 9.83 4.76
C TRP A 51 3.10 9.42 4.71
N MET A 52 3.96 10.17 3.99
CA MET A 52 5.36 9.84 3.76
C MET A 52 6.27 10.98 4.25
N PRO A 53 7.49 10.68 4.73
CA PRO A 53 8.39 11.70 5.30
C PRO A 53 9.14 12.52 4.24
N THR A 54 8.94 12.24 2.95
CA THR A 54 9.68 12.86 1.84
C THR A 54 8.80 13.80 1.05
N ILE A 55 9.37 14.93 0.59
CA ILE A 55 8.72 15.82 -0.36
C ILE A 55 8.42 15.02 -1.65
N LEU A 56 7.21 15.19 -2.19
CA LEU A 56 6.84 14.55 -3.45
C LEU A 56 7.53 15.25 -4.63
N GLU A 57 8.12 14.45 -5.51
CA GLU A 57 8.49 14.86 -6.86
C GLU A 57 7.69 14.05 -7.90
N LEU A 58 7.24 14.73 -8.96
CA LEU A 58 6.62 14.12 -10.13
C LEU A 58 7.61 14.19 -11.30
N HIS A 59 8.05 13.03 -11.79
CA HIS A 59 9.07 12.92 -12.83
C HIS A 59 8.45 12.62 -14.19
N ALA A 60 7.73 13.60 -14.75
CA ALA A 60 7.24 13.50 -16.11
C ALA A 60 8.41 13.39 -17.11
N THR A 61 8.18 12.66 -18.20
CA THR A 61 9.10 12.51 -19.34
C THR A 61 8.35 12.83 -20.63
N ASP A 62 9.06 13.00 -21.73
CA ASP A 62 8.46 13.31 -23.04
C ASP A 62 7.40 12.28 -23.50
N GLY A 63 7.45 11.05 -22.99
CA GLY A 63 6.52 9.97 -23.33
C GLY A 63 5.61 9.49 -22.20
N PHE A 64 5.68 10.11 -21.01
CA PHE A 64 4.82 9.74 -19.89
C PHE A 64 4.70 10.88 -18.87
N GLY A 65 3.49 11.40 -18.70
CA GLY A 65 3.17 12.47 -17.77
C GLY A 65 1.94 12.18 -16.90
N VAL A 66 1.40 13.24 -16.28
CA VAL A 66 0.25 13.14 -15.37
C VAL A 66 -1.04 12.70 -16.05
N ASP A 67 -1.24 13.06 -17.33
CA ASP A 67 -2.41 12.64 -18.09
C ASP A 67 -2.33 11.15 -18.47
N ASP A 68 -1.15 10.64 -18.82
CA ASP A 68 -0.92 9.21 -19.06
C ASP A 68 -1.13 8.39 -17.78
N ALA A 69 -0.66 8.91 -16.63
CA ALA A 69 -0.95 8.32 -15.34
C ALA A 69 -2.45 8.34 -15.01
N ALA A 70 -3.19 9.39 -15.39
CA ALA A 70 -4.63 9.43 -15.23
C ALA A 70 -5.31 8.31 -16.04
N VAL A 71 -4.85 8.07 -17.27
CA VAL A 71 -5.33 6.93 -18.09
C VAL A 71 -5.07 5.61 -17.36
N LEU A 72 -3.84 5.35 -16.91
CA LEU A 72 -3.51 4.11 -16.20
C LEU A 72 -4.32 3.91 -14.92
N LEU A 73 -4.53 4.96 -14.13
CA LEU A 73 -5.32 4.91 -12.90
C LEU A 73 -6.79 4.62 -13.21
N ASN A 74 -7.38 5.28 -14.22
CA ASN A 74 -8.75 4.97 -14.64
C ASN A 74 -8.87 3.53 -15.15
N THR A 75 -7.87 3.01 -15.89
CA THR A 75 -7.81 1.60 -16.30
C THR A 75 -7.73 0.66 -15.10
N ALA A 76 -6.90 0.98 -14.10
CA ALA A 76 -6.78 0.19 -12.88
C ALA A 76 -8.14 0.06 -12.16
N ARG A 77 -8.94 1.14 -12.17
CA ARG A 77 -10.28 1.17 -11.60
C ARG A 77 -11.29 0.37 -12.41
N SER A 78 -11.31 0.52 -13.72
CA SER A 78 -12.29 -0.17 -14.56
C SER A 78 -12.00 -1.67 -14.71
N GLU A 79 -10.72 -2.05 -14.78
CA GLU A 79 -10.31 -3.44 -15.02
C GLU A 79 -9.95 -4.21 -13.75
N GLY A 80 -9.75 -3.53 -12.62
CA GLY A 80 -9.32 -4.17 -11.38
C GLY A 80 -7.95 -4.85 -11.47
N ARG A 81 -7.06 -4.38 -12.35
CA ARG A 81 -5.69 -4.89 -12.50
C ARG A 81 -4.80 -3.92 -13.26
N LEU A 82 -3.49 -4.03 -13.02
CA LEU A 82 -2.42 -3.45 -13.84
C LEU A 82 -1.28 -4.46 -13.97
N ASN A 83 -0.61 -4.46 -15.12
CA ASN A 83 0.59 -5.28 -15.33
C ASN A 83 1.85 -4.57 -14.80
N ASP A 84 2.97 -5.31 -14.78
CA ASP A 84 4.24 -4.81 -14.24
C ASP A 84 4.75 -3.56 -14.95
N GLN A 85 4.54 -3.47 -16.27
CA GLN A 85 4.96 -2.30 -17.05
C GLN A 85 4.18 -1.06 -16.65
N ALA A 86 2.85 -1.15 -16.54
CA ALA A 86 1.99 -0.03 -16.14
C ALA A 86 2.31 0.45 -14.71
N ILE A 87 2.54 -0.49 -13.78
CA ILE A 87 2.96 -0.14 -12.42
C ILE A 87 4.35 0.51 -12.43
N THR A 88 5.27 0.01 -13.25
CA THR A 88 6.62 0.59 -13.40
C THR A 88 6.55 2.02 -13.94
N GLN A 89 5.71 2.29 -14.94
CA GLN A 89 5.51 3.64 -15.48
C GLN A 89 4.94 4.59 -14.42
N LEU A 90 3.90 4.16 -13.70
CA LEU A 90 3.30 4.93 -12.62
C LEU A 90 4.30 5.22 -11.49
N ALA A 91 5.08 4.21 -11.09
CA ALA A 91 6.15 4.37 -10.11
C ALA A 91 7.23 5.34 -10.61
N GLY A 92 7.62 5.27 -11.88
CA GLY A 92 8.57 6.18 -12.51
C GLY A 92 8.16 7.65 -12.38
N LEU A 93 6.87 7.94 -12.57
CA LEU A 93 6.31 9.28 -12.39
C LEU A 93 6.28 9.70 -10.92
N VAL A 94 5.77 8.84 -10.02
CA VAL A 94 5.51 9.20 -8.62
C VAL A 94 6.74 8.94 -7.75
N ASN A 95 7.62 9.94 -7.63
CA ASN A 95 8.87 9.91 -6.86
C ASN A 95 9.78 8.71 -7.17
N ARG A 96 9.67 8.15 -8.39
CA ARG A 96 10.38 6.92 -8.82
C ARG A 96 10.16 5.77 -7.82
N SER A 97 8.94 5.64 -7.30
CA SER A 97 8.65 4.85 -6.10
C SER A 97 7.40 3.97 -6.25
N VAL A 98 7.59 2.65 -6.20
CA VAL A 98 6.53 1.64 -6.10
C VAL A 98 5.72 1.83 -4.82
N VAL A 99 6.34 2.33 -3.74
CA VAL A 99 5.64 2.69 -2.50
C VAL A 99 4.63 3.80 -2.77
N GLY A 100 5.03 4.87 -3.46
CA GLY A 100 4.14 5.95 -3.86
C GLY A 100 3.02 5.46 -4.79
N ALA A 101 3.38 4.72 -5.85
CA ALA A 101 2.40 4.18 -6.79
C ALA A 101 1.39 3.23 -6.14
N SER A 102 1.83 2.34 -5.25
CA SER A 102 0.93 1.40 -4.54
C SER A 102 -0.10 2.11 -3.67
N LYS A 103 0.30 3.18 -2.97
CA LYS A 103 -0.64 3.95 -2.13
C LYS A 103 -1.65 4.68 -3.01
N LEU A 104 -1.21 5.30 -4.10
CA LEU A 104 -2.10 5.96 -5.05
C LEU A 104 -3.14 4.99 -5.64
N LEU A 105 -2.69 3.80 -6.04
CA LEU A 105 -3.56 2.71 -6.50
C LEU A 105 -4.51 2.21 -5.40
N HIS A 106 -4.03 2.07 -4.18
CA HIS A 106 -4.85 1.62 -3.06
C HIS A 106 -5.97 2.59 -2.73
N PHE A 107 -5.69 3.88 -2.62
CA PHE A 107 -6.75 4.86 -2.33
C PHE A 107 -7.77 4.98 -3.46
N LEU A 108 -7.35 4.69 -4.69
CA LEU A 108 -8.24 4.65 -5.84
C LEU A 108 -9.13 3.40 -5.86
N CYS A 109 -8.57 2.23 -5.56
CA CYS A 109 -9.20 0.92 -5.70
C CYS A 109 -8.74 -0.03 -4.57
N PRO A 110 -9.22 0.19 -3.34
CA PRO A 110 -8.68 -0.46 -2.13
C PRO A 110 -8.94 -1.96 -2.06
N ASP A 111 -9.90 -2.47 -2.83
CA ASP A 111 -10.20 -3.90 -2.93
C ASP A 111 -9.26 -4.66 -3.89
N THR A 112 -8.54 -3.93 -4.73
CA THR A 112 -7.67 -4.50 -5.78
C THR A 112 -6.19 -4.38 -5.45
N PHE A 113 -5.79 -3.21 -4.95
CA PHE A 113 -4.41 -2.88 -4.66
C PHE A 113 -4.25 -2.64 -3.17
N ALA A 114 -3.21 -3.21 -2.58
CA ALA A 114 -2.85 -2.99 -1.18
C ALA A 114 -1.72 -1.97 -1.07
N ILE A 115 -1.61 -1.32 0.08
CA ILE A 115 -0.47 -0.43 0.36
C ILE A 115 0.80 -1.28 0.45
N TRP A 116 1.83 -0.85 -0.27
CA TRP A 116 3.17 -1.41 -0.17
C TRP A 116 4.13 -0.38 0.41
N ASP A 117 4.96 -0.80 1.36
CA ASP A 117 6.03 0.02 1.92
C ASP A 117 7.15 -0.82 2.55
N SER A 118 8.11 -0.13 3.16
CA SER A 118 9.27 -0.75 3.82
C SER A 118 8.90 -1.60 5.05
N ARG A 119 7.78 -1.31 5.73
CA ARG A 119 7.28 -2.10 6.86
C ARG A 119 6.65 -3.39 6.36
N ILE A 120 5.86 -3.34 5.29
CA ILE A 120 5.34 -4.54 4.62
C ILE A 120 6.49 -5.41 4.11
N TYR A 121 7.46 -4.83 3.40
CA TYR A 121 8.65 -5.57 2.95
C TYR A 121 9.34 -6.27 4.13
N ARG A 122 9.61 -5.54 5.21
CA ARG A 122 10.27 -6.10 6.39
C ARG A 122 9.46 -7.23 7.02
N PHE A 123 8.14 -7.08 7.12
CA PHE A 123 7.27 -8.12 7.65
C PHE A 123 7.38 -9.43 6.86
N LEU A 124 7.36 -9.33 5.52
CA LEU A 124 7.36 -10.48 4.61
C LEU A 124 8.72 -11.19 4.58
N TYR A 125 9.80 -10.44 4.41
CA TYR A 125 11.13 -11.01 4.14
C TYR A 125 12.05 -11.07 5.34
N GLN A 126 11.70 -10.43 6.46
CA GLN A 126 12.56 -10.35 7.66
C GLN A 126 13.96 -9.81 7.34
N LYS A 127 14.03 -8.85 6.41
CA LYS A 127 15.27 -8.26 5.89
C LYS A 127 15.20 -6.74 5.95
N ALA A 128 16.38 -6.11 5.94
CA ALA A 128 16.51 -4.67 5.79
C ALA A 128 15.84 -4.20 4.47
N PRO A 129 14.91 -3.22 4.54
CA PRO A 129 14.16 -2.72 3.39
C PRO A 129 14.96 -1.70 2.59
N HIS A 130 16.07 -2.13 1.99
CA HIS A 130 16.85 -1.27 1.09
C HIS A 130 16.02 -0.82 -0.11
N GLN A 131 16.24 0.41 -0.59
CA GLN A 131 15.42 1.04 -1.63
C GLN A 131 15.25 0.16 -2.88
N TYR A 132 16.32 -0.46 -3.39
CA TYR A 132 16.25 -1.33 -4.58
C TYR A 132 15.39 -2.60 -4.38
N ARG A 133 15.18 -3.02 -3.13
CA ARG A 133 14.33 -4.18 -2.79
C ARG A 133 12.88 -3.78 -2.66
N VAL A 134 12.62 -2.65 -2.00
CA VAL A 134 11.27 -2.12 -1.80
C VAL A 134 10.72 -1.54 -3.11
N ASN A 135 11.57 -0.94 -3.94
CA ASN A 135 11.19 -0.36 -5.22
C ASN A 135 11.18 -1.40 -6.35
N ASN A 136 10.60 -2.58 -6.08
CA ASN A 136 10.54 -3.70 -7.02
C ASN A 136 9.09 -4.09 -7.28
N VAL A 137 8.66 -3.95 -8.54
CA VAL A 137 7.29 -4.23 -8.95
C VAL A 137 6.91 -5.71 -8.82
N ARG A 138 7.86 -6.62 -9.02
CA ARG A 138 7.60 -8.07 -8.89
C ARG A 138 7.33 -8.46 -7.45
N GLU A 139 8.07 -7.87 -6.51
CA GLU A 139 7.82 -8.09 -5.07
C GLU A 139 6.45 -7.55 -4.66
N TYR A 140 6.06 -6.40 -5.21
CA TYR A 140 4.72 -5.84 -4.98
C TYR A 140 3.61 -6.73 -5.57
N GLN A 141 3.77 -7.26 -6.78
CA GLN A 141 2.78 -8.18 -7.37
C GLN A 141 2.66 -9.48 -6.59
N GLY A 142 3.80 -10.08 -6.20
CA GLY A 142 3.82 -11.28 -5.35
C GLY A 142 3.14 -11.02 -4.00
N TYR A 143 3.28 -9.82 -3.45
CA TYR A 143 2.54 -9.39 -2.27
C TYR A 143 1.02 -9.33 -2.49
N LEU A 144 0.56 -8.76 -3.61
CA LEU A 144 -0.88 -8.74 -3.93
C LEU A 144 -1.46 -10.15 -4.09
N GLU A 145 -0.73 -11.06 -4.74
CA GLU A 145 -1.13 -12.46 -4.88
C GLU A 145 -1.23 -13.18 -3.53
N LEU A 146 -0.25 -12.96 -2.65
CA LEU A 146 -0.29 -13.45 -1.28
C LEU A 146 -1.56 -12.98 -0.56
N LEU A 147 -1.89 -11.69 -0.63
CA LEU A 147 -3.09 -11.17 0.04
C LEU A 147 -4.37 -11.78 -0.52
N ARG A 148 -4.46 -11.98 -1.84
CA ARG A 148 -5.60 -12.66 -2.47
C ARG A 148 -5.74 -14.11 -1.99
N ASN A 149 -4.63 -14.78 -1.73
CA ASN A 149 -4.66 -16.13 -1.15
C ASN A 149 -5.11 -16.11 0.31
N LEU A 150 -4.63 -15.16 1.12
CA LEU A 150 -5.04 -14.99 2.51
C LEU A 150 -6.52 -14.62 2.63
N HIS A 151 -7.06 -13.82 1.70
CA HIS A 151 -8.48 -13.49 1.64
C HIS A 151 -9.36 -14.75 1.47
N ARG A 152 -8.85 -15.84 0.88
CA ARG A 152 -9.58 -17.10 0.70
C ARG A 152 -9.53 -18.03 1.93
N ASP A 153 -8.77 -17.68 2.97
CA ASP A 153 -8.69 -18.46 4.20
C ASP A 153 -10.05 -18.45 4.93
N ALA A 154 -10.48 -19.60 5.46
CA ALA A 154 -11.76 -19.73 6.17
C ALA A 154 -11.85 -18.83 7.42
N ARG A 155 -10.71 -18.42 8.00
CA ARG A 155 -10.64 -17.51 9.15
C ARG A 155 -10.85 -16.04 8.76
N PHE A 156 -10.76 -15.72 7.47
CA PHE A 156 -10.79 -14.34 6.99
C PHE A 156 -12.05 -13.54 7.39
N PRO A 157 -13.28 -14.07 7.31
CA PRO A 157 -14.46 -13.29 7.67
C PRO A 157 -14.43 -12.78 9.12
N ALA A 158 -14.02 -13.63 10.07
CA ALA A 158 -13.89 -13.25 11.48
C ALA A 158 -12.74 -12.25 11.70
N PHE A 159 -11.60 -12.48 11.04
CA PHE A 159 -10.46 -11.56 11.03
C PHE A 159 -10.86 -10.16 10.53
N HIS A 160 -11.58 -10.09 9.40
CA HIS A 160 -11.95 -8.82 8.78
C HIS A 160 -12.94 -8.05 9.65
N ALA A 161 -13.92 -8.74 10.25
CA ALA A 161 -14.84 -8.14 11.21
C ALA A 161 -14.09 -7.54 12.42
N SER A 162 -13.13 -8.28 13.00
CA SER A 162 -12.35 -7.78 14.13
C SER A 162 -11.46 -6.59 13.76
N ILE A 163 -10.86 -6.58 12.57
CA ILE A 163 -10.10 -5.41 12.10
C ILE A 163 -10.99 -4.19 11.87
N ASN A 164 -12.18 -4.35 11.28
CA ASN A 164 -13.12 -3.24 11.12
C ASN A 164 -13.51 -2.65 12.49
N GLU A 165 -13.75 -3.50 13.48
CA GLU A 165 -13.99 -3.07 14.85
C GLU A 165 -12.78 -2.31 15.41
N LYS A 166 -11.56 -2.84 15.29
CA LYS A 166 -10.32 -2.18 15.78
C LYS A 166 -10.07 -0.84 15.09
N MET A 167 -10.29 -0.74 13.78
CA MET A 167 -10.17 0.50 13.01
C MET A 167 -11.24 1.54 13.39
N GLY A 168 -12.44 1.07 13.78
CA GLY A 168 -13.59 1.93 14.07
C GLY A 168 -14.36 2.38 12.82
N TYR A 169 -14.06 1.78 11.67
CA TYR A 169 -14.76 1.99 10.39
C TYR A 169 -14.46 0.81 9.45
N PRO A 170 -15.34 0.53 8.46
CA PRO A 170 -15.10 -0.55 7.51
C PRO A 170 -13.90 -0.25 6.61
N VAL A 171 -13.07 -1.26 6.36
CA VAL A 171 -11.95 -1.21 5.41
C VAL A 171 -12.07 -2.32 4.37
N SER A 172 -11.37 -2.20 3.25
CA SER A 172 -11.28 -3.28 2.26
C SER A 172 -10.59 -4.52 2.84
N ALA A 173 -10.80 -5.67 2.20
CA ALA A 173 -10.15 -6.92 2.60
C ALA A 173 -8.62 -6.79 2.60
N LEU A 174 -8.07 -6.15 1.56
CA LEU A 174 -6.63 -5.97 1.44
C LEU A 174 -6.08 -5.01 2.50
N ARG A 175 -6.81 -3.94 2.84
CA ARG A 175 -6.42 -3.02 3.92
C ARG A 175 -6.41 -3.73 5.28
N ALA A 176 -7.37 -4.62 5.53
CA ALA A 176 -7.42 -5.36 6.78
C ALA A 176 -6.21 -6.30 6.97
N LEU A 177 -5.79 -6.98 5.89
CA LEU A 177 -4.59 -7.81 5.92
C LEU A 177 -3.32 -6.97 6.06
N GLU A 178 -3.22 -5.90 5.28
CA GLU A 178 -2.06 -5.01 5.25
C GLU A 178 -1.81 -4.35 6.60
N ILE A 179 -2.84 -3.87 7.31
CA ILE A 179 -2.63 -3.12 8.55
C ILE A 179 -2.04 -3.99 9.66
N VAL A 180 -2.39 -5.29 9.69
CA VAL A 180 -1.78 -6.25 10.63
C VAL A 180 -0.31 -6.44 10.29
N MET A 181 0.03 -6.66 9.01
CA MET A 181 1.42 -6.78 8.59
C MET A 181 2.23 -5.52 8.91
N PHE A 182 1.65 -4.34 8.67
CA PHE A 182 2.25 -3.04 8.96
C PHE A 182 2.57 -2.85 10.44
N GLN A 183 1.62 -3.18 11.33
CA GLN A 183 1.81 -3.02 12.78
C GLN A 183 2.85 -3.98 13.35
N HIS A 184 2.94 -5.18 12.79
CA HIS A 184 3.87 -6.22 13.28
C HIS A 184 5.22 -6.21 12.57
N ALA A 185 5.56 -5.18 11.79
CA ALA A 185 6.78 -5.07 10.99
C ALA A 185 8.09 -4.88 11.81
N VAL A 186 8.21 -5.47 12.99
CA VAL A 186 9.44 -5.42 13.81
C VAL A 186 10.44 -6.45 13.27
N LEU A 187 11.73 -6.10 13.22
CA LEU A 187 12.79 -7.10 13.08
C LEU A 187 12.86 -7.86 14.39
N SER A 188 12.78 -9.20 14.38
CA SER A 188 13.39 -9.95 15.48
C SER A 188 14.80 -9.39 15.62
N GLU A 189 15.19 -8.95 16.82
CA GLU A 189 16.57 -8.57 17.08
C GLU A 189 17.45 -9.74 16.63
N VAL A 190 18.11 -9.58 15.48
CA VAL A 190 19.28 -10.39 15.19
C VAL A 190 20.27 -9.93 16.25
N PRO A 191 20.80 -10.81 17.11
CA PRO A 191 21.82 -10.43 18.07
C PRO A 191 22.89 -9.67 17.30
N ALA A 192 23.29 -8.50 17.79
CA ALA A 192 24.40 -7.76 17.23
C ALA A 192 25.56 -8.75 17.08
N ASP A 193 26.01 -8.95 15.84
CA ASP A 193 27.19 -9.77 15.55
C ASP A 193 28.35 -9.18 16.36
N PRO A 194 28.86 -9.88 17.38
CA PRO A 194 29.95 -9.38 18.21
C PRO A 194 31.25 -9.63 17.46
N GLY A 195 31.49 -8.87 16.39
CA GLY A 195 32.56 -9.26 15.48
C GLY A 195 33.01 -8.21 14.51
N TYR A 196 33.53 -7.08 15.01
CA TYR A 196 34.77 -6.51 14.50
C TYR A 196 35.49 -5.79 15.65
N VAL A 197 36.52 -6.46 16.17
CA VAL A 197 37.68 -5.86 16.85
C VAL A 197 38.62 -5.33 15.77
#